data_AF-A0A9D2AU51-F1
#
_entry.id   AF-A0A9D2AU51-F1
#
_cell.length_a   1.000
_cell.length_b   1.000
_cell.length_c   1.000
_cell.angle_alpha   90.00
_cell.angle_beta   90.00
_cell.angle_gamma   90.00
#
_symmetry.space_group_name_H-M   'P 1'
#
loop_
_entity.id
_entity.type
_entity.pdbx_description
1 polymer ?
#
loop_
_entity_poly.entity_id
_entity_poly.type
_entity_poly.pdbx_seq_one_letter_code
_entity_poly.pdbx_strand_id
1 'polypeptide(L)'
;MKKEIKEEVVPCEICGHPVIHNEYGLYQDCPQCGWRRGGDNVELERQWGVSYPMLVSLSHAREQYRQGLPFKADFDEFVRGLLFYSEMLFDYQGETYEAYLYRDKEFEPYKFVFCCAEFLQEYVSEQEFREKANIQGKRLKDIWDQVQEPRYM
;
A
#
# COMPACT_ATOMS: atom_id res chain seq x y z
N MET A 1 30.17 19.06 17.81
CA MET A 1 29.56 19.75 16.66
C MET A 1 28.43 18.88 16.14
N LYS A 2 27.18 19.34 16.18
CA LYS A 2 26.09 18.65 15.47
C LYS A 2 26.36 18.84 13.97
N LYS A 3 26.43 17.75 13.20
CA LYS A 3 26.48 17.85 11.74
C LYS A 3 25.18 18.51 11.29
N GLU A 4 25.28 19.57 10.49
CA GLU A 4 24.13 20.13 9.78
C GLU A 4 23.71 19.14 8.70
N ILE A 5 22.42 18.80 8.69
CA ILE A 5 21.83 17.93 7.67
C ILE A 5 21.67 18.76 6.41
N LYS A 6 22.17 18.28 5.28
CA LYS A 6 21.93 18.96 3.99
C LYS A 6 20.50 18.71 3.53
N GLU A 7 19.84 19.78 3.12
CA GLU A 7 18.48 19.79 2.59
C GLU A 7 18.46 20.44 1.21
N GLU A 8 17.60 19.93 0.33
CA GLU A 8 17.29 20.49 -0.97
C GLU A 8 15.77 20.57 -1.16
N VAL A 9 15.35 21.50 -2.01
CA VAL A 9 13.94 21.68 -2.37
C VAL A 9 13.69 21.02 -3.71
N VAL A 10 12.77 20.07 -3.73
CA VAL A 10 12.40 19.31 -4.93
C VAL A 10 10.88 19.35 -5.14
N PRO A 11 10.37 19.22 -6.37
CA PRO A 11 8.94 19.20 -6.59
C PRO A 11 8.30 17.87 -6.14
N CYS A 12 7.13 17.95 -5.51
CA CYS A 12 6.29 16.80 -5.22
C CYS A 12 5.91 16.07 -6.52
N GLU A 13 6.07 14.76 -6.56
CA GLU A 13 5.83 13.92 -7.74
C GLU A 13 4.35 13.77 -8.15
N ILE A 14 3.43 14.25 -7.29
CA ILE A 14 1.99 14.30 -7.54
C ILE A 14 1.54 15.69 -7.98
N CYS A 15 1.77 16.72 -7.14
CA CYS A 15 1.18 18.04 -7.34
C CYS A 15 2.18 19.13 -7.74
N GLY A 16 3.49 18.82 -7.79
CA GLY A 16 4.55 19.78 -8.10
C GLY A 16 4.89 20.77 -6.99
N HIS A 17 4.18 20.73 -5.85
CA HIS A 17 4.47 21.60 -4.70
C HIS A 17 5.92 21.38 -4.21
N PRO A 18 6.67 22.44 -3.87
CA PRO A 18 8.01 22.31 -3.33
C PRO A 18 8.01 21.54 -2.00
N VAL A 19 8.81 20.47 -1.90
CA VAL A 19 9.01 19.66 -0.69
C VAL A 19 10.48 19.59 -0.33
N ILE A 20 10.77 19.38 0.95
CA ILE A 20 12.15 19.24 1.46
C ILE A 20 12.58 17.78 1.33
N HIS A 21 13.75 17.58 0.71
CA HIS A 21 14.47 16.32 0.66
C HIS A 21 15.82 16.51 1.38
N ASN A 22 16.20 15.58 2.24
CA ASN A 22 17.49 15.64 2.92
C ASN A 22 18.48 14.58 2.42
N GLU A 23 19.76 14.76 2.74
CA GLU A 23 20.84 13.86 2.29
C GLU A 23 20.73 12.41 2.82
N TYR A 24 19.83 12.15 3.77
CA TYR A 24 19.52 10.81 4.26
C TYR A 24 18.37 10.14 3.48
N GLY A 25 17.87 10.77 2.43
CA GLY A 25 16.78 10.23 1.60
C GLY A 25 15.39 10.43 2.21
N LEU A 26 15.27 11.22 3.29
CA LEU A 26 13.97 11.52 3.90
C LEU A 26 13.32 12.68 3.15
N TYR A 27 12.08 12.47 2.74
CA TYR A 27 11.22 13.51 2.23
C TYR A 27 10.23 13.92 3.30
N GLN A 28 9.94 15.22 3.38
CA GLN A 28 8.77 15.67 4.10
C GLN A 28 7.51 15.28 3.33
N ASP A 29 6.46 14.94 4.07
CA ASP A 29 5.12 14.78 3.51
C ASP A 29 4.73 16.07 2.79
N CYS A 30 4.18 15.94 1.58
CA CYS A 30 3.78 17.11 0.83
C CYS A 30 2.66 17.86 1.58
N PRO A 31 2.87 19.11 2.00
CA PRO A 31 1.87 19.84 2.79
C PRO A 31 0.62 20.20 1.96
N GLN A 32 0.70 20.11 0.64
CA GLN A 32 -0.40 20.43 -0.26
C GLN A 32 -1.30 19.23 -0.56
N CYS A 33 -0.73 18.06 -0.86
CA CYS A 33 -1.52 16.88 -1.25
C CYS A 33 -1.42 15.70 -0.28
N GLY A 34 -0.57 15.77 0.75
CA GLY A 34 -0.36 14.69 1.72
C GLY A 34 0.49 13.53 1.19
N TRP A 35 1.04 13.62 -0.02
CA TRP A 35 1.87 12.56 -0.59
C TRP A 35 3.19 12.42 0.18
N ARG A 36 3.50 11.20 0.62
CA ARG A 36 4.79 10.83 1.19
C ARG A 36 5.65 10.13 0.14
N ARG A 37 6.86 10.63 -0.06
CA ARG A 37 7.86 10.02 -0.94
C ARG A 37 8.89 9.26 -0.11
N GLY A 38 9.22 8.03 -0.51
CA GLY A 38 10.25 7.23 0.14
C GLY A 38 11.32 6.67 -0.80
N GLY A 39 11.33 7.05 -2.08
CA GLY A 39 12.30 6.55 -3.06
C GLY A 39 11.98 6.94 -4.50
N ASP A 40 12.44 6.10 -5.43
CA ASP A 40 12.07 6.18 -6.85
C ASP A 40 10.73 5.44 -7.08
N ASN A 41 9.62 6.15 -6.89
CA ASN A 41 8.30 5.59 -7.09
C ASN A 41 7.97 5.29 -8.56
N VAL A 42 8.70 5.87 -9.52
CA VAL A 42 8.55 5.52 -10.95
C VAL A 42 9.09 4.11 -11.19
N GLU A 43 10.27 3.81 -10.64
CA GLU A 43 10.86 2.47 -10.74
C GLU A 43 10.05 1.44 -9.93
N LEU A 44 9.65 1.77 -8.70
CA LEU A 44 8.84 0.88 -7.87
C LEU A 44 7.49 0.54 -8.51
N GLU A 45 6.80 1.53 -9.08
CA GLU A 45 5.55 1.27 -9.78
C GLU A 45 5.78 0.40 -11.01
N ARG A 46 6.87 0.63 -11.77
CA ARG A 46 7.18 -0.18 -12.94
C ARG A 46 7.47 -1.65 -12.59
N GLN A 47 8.19 -1.89 -11.49
CA GLN A 47 8.62 -3.24 -11.11
C GLN A 47 7.55 -4.01 -10.33
N TRP A 48 6.86 -3.31 -9.43
CA TRP A 48 6.01 -3.94 -8.41
C TRP A 48 4.57 -3.39 -8.40
N GLY A 49 4.28 -2.34 -9.18
CA GLY A 49 2.95 -1.72 -9.24
C GLY A 49 2.52 -1.05 -7.94
N VAL A 50 3.48 -0.61 -7.12
CA VAL A 50 3.27 0.08 -5.83
C VAL A 50 4.14 1.33 -5.74
N SER A 51 3.83 2.20 -4.77
CA SER A 51 4.76 3.25 -4.32
C SER A 51 5.08 3.10 -2.85
N TYR A 52 6.30 3.47 -2.47
CA TYR A 52 6.76 3.46 -1.09
C TYR A 52 6.78 4.89 -0.53
N PRO A 53 6.16 5.14 0.64
CA PRO A 53 5.38 4.20 1.48
C PRO A 53 3.86 4.22 1.23
N MET A 54 3.36 4.99 0.26
CA MET A 54 1.93 5.30 0.15
C MET A 54 1.02 4.16 -0.32
N LEU A 55 1.55 2.98 -0.68
CA LEU A 55 0.87 1.81 -1.27
C LEU A 55 0.20 2.06 -2.63
N VAL A 56 -0.53 3.16 -2.77
CA VAL A 56 -1.10 3.67 -4.02
C VAL A 56 0.02 3.87 -5.02
N SER A 57 -0.14 3.33 -6.23
CA SER A 57 0.79 3.54 -7.34
C SER A 57 0.87 5.01 -7.73
N LEU A 58 2.01 5.43 -8.26
CA LEU A 58 2.25 6.83 -8.58
C LEU A 58 1.30 7.33 -9.69
N SER A 59 0.96 6.50 -10.67
CA SER A 59 -0.05 6.85 -11.68
C SER A 59 -1.46 6.99 -11.09
N HIS A 60 -1.89 6.08 -10.22
CA HIS A 60 -3.21 6.15 -9.59
C HIS A 60 -3.32 7.33 -8.62
N ALA A 61 -2.28 7.60 -7.83
CA ALA A 61 -2.24 8.77 -6.95
C ALA A 61 -2.35 10.08 -7.74
N ARG A 62 -1.68 10.19 -8.90
CA ARG A 62 -1.85 11.35 -9.79
C ARG A 62 -3.28 11.50 -10.29
N GLU A 63 -3.93 10.40 -10.61
CA GLU A 63 -5.31 10.42 -11.08
C GLU A 63 -6.29 10.83 -9.96
N GLN A 64 -6.15 10.23 -8.77
CA GLN A 64 -6.93 10.60 -7.59
C GLN A 64 -6.76 12.09 -7.26
N TYR A 65 -5.53 12.61 -7.32
CA TYR A 65 -5.28 14.04 -7.11
C TYR A 65 -5.99 14.93 -8.14
N ARG A 66 -5.96 14.57 -9.43
CA ARG A 66 -6.68 15.32 -10.49
C ARG A 66 -8.19 15.33 -10.28
N GLN A 67 -8.74 14.26 -9.70
CA GLN A 67 -10.15 14.13 -9.40
C GLN A 67 -10.54 14.76 -8.04
N GLY A 68 -9.56 15.25 -7.26
CA GLY A 68 -9.81 15.76 -5.91
C GLY A 68 -10.16 14.67 -4.89
N LEU A 69 -9.79 13.43 -5.17
CA LEU A 69 -9.99 12.28 -4.29
C LEU A 69 -8.81 12.10 -3.33
N PRO A 70 -9.05 11.58 -2.11
CA PRO A 70 -7.95 11.18 -1.23
C PRO A 70 -7.16 10.02 -1.84
N PHE A 71 -5.89 9.90 -1.43
CA PHE A 71 -5.09 8.74 -1.83
C PHE A 71 -5.61 7.49 -1.14
N LYS A 72 -6.02 6.50 -1.94
CA LYS A 72 -6.49 5.20 -1.46
C LYS A 72 -6.07 4.11 -2.42
N ALA A 73 -5.47 3.05 -1.89
CA ALA A 73 -5.09 1.90 -2.70
C ALA A 73 -6.35 1.14 -3.14
N ASP A 74 -6.44 0.80 -4.42
CA ASP A 74 -7.45 -0.14 -4.90
C ASP A 74 -7.12 -1.58 -4.44
N PHE A 75 -8.01 -2.52 -4.75
CA PHE A 75 -7.83 -3.91 -4.31
C PHE A 75 -6.60 -4.56 -4.96
N ASP A 76 -6.30 -4.19 -6.21
CA ASP A 76 -5.17 -4.75 -6.92
C ASP A 76 -3.84 -4.20 -6.38
N GLU A 77 -3.79 -2.90 -6.06
CA GLU A 77 -2.70 -2.25 -5.36
C GLU A 77 -2.48 -2.83 -3.97
N PHE A 78 -3.55 -3.16 -3.24
CA PHE A 78 -3.42 -3.86 -1.97
C PHE A 78 -2.79 -5.24 -2.12
N VAL A 79 -3.23 -6.04 -3.10
CA VAL A 79 -2.64 -7.37 -3.34
C VAL A 79 -1.18 -7.26 -3.80
N ARG A 80 -0.85 -6.29 -4.65
CA ARG A 80 0.55 -5.99 -5.01
C ARG A 80 1.36 -5.54 -3.80
N GLY A 81 0.77 -4.72 -2.94
CA GLY A 81 1.32 -4.35 -1.64
C GLY A 81 1.60 -5.57 -0.78
N LEU A 82 0.65 -6.50 -0.67
CA LEU A 82 0.83 -7.76 0.06
C LEU A 82 1.97 -8.61 -0.50
N LEU A 83 2.10 -8.68 -1.82
CA LEU A 83 3.22 -9.36 -2.47
C LEU A 83 4.58 -8.69 -2.18
N PHE A 84 4.59 -7.38 -2.00
CA PHE A 84 5.80 -6.60 -1.76
C PHE A 84 6.21 -6.57 -0.28
N TYR A 85 5.27 -6.23 0.63
CA TYR A 85 5.51 -6.09 2.07
C TYR A 85 5.32 -7.39 2.85
N SER A 86 4.75 -8.43 2.23
CA SER A 86 4.41 -9.74 2.84
C SER A 86 3.37 -9.70 3.95
N GLU A 87 3.02 -8.53 4.51
CA GLU A 87 2.05 -8.37 5.58
C GLU A 87 1.34 -7.02 5.45
N MET A 88 0.02 -7.04 5.44
CA MET A 88 -0.84 -5.89 5.18
C MET A 88 -2.06 -5.92 6.08
N LEU A 89 -2.51 -4.74 6.48
CA LEU A 89 -3.71 -4.51 7.27
C LEU A 89 -4.68 -3.63 6.49
N PHE A 90 -5.96 -3.74 6.83
CA PHE A 90 -6.97 -2.77 6.44
C PHE A 90 -8.14 -2.78 7.43
N ASP A 91 -8.88 -1.68 7.48
CA ASP A 91 -10.03 -1.55 8.39
C ASP A 91 -11.34 -1.63 7.59
N TYR A 92 -12.31 -2.38 8.10
CA TYR A 92 -13.64 -2.48 7.51
C TYR A 92 -14.68 -2.68 8.60
N GLN A 93 -15.72 -1.84 8.61
CA GLN A 93 -16.81 -1.88 9.60
C GLN A 93 -16.34 -1.83 11.08
N GLY A 94 -15.23 -1.14 11.34
CA GLY A 94 -14.69 -0.94 12.69
C GLY A 94 -13.78 -2.06 13.19
N GLU A 95 -13.52 -3.08 12.37
CA GLU A 95 -12.57 -4.17 12.65
C GLU A 95 -11.34 -4.02 11.75
N THR A 96 -10.16 -4.33 12.30
CA THR A 96 -8.92 -4.45 11.51
C THR A 96 -8.75 -5.90 11.06
N TYR A 97 -8.53 -6.07 9.77
CA TYR A 97 -8.23 -7.35 9.15
C TYR A 97 -6.77 -7.39 8.72
N GLU A 98 -6.21 -8.59 8.71
CA GLU A 98 -4.83 -8.85 8.36
C GLU A 98 -4.76 -9.81 7.17
N ALA A 99 -3.85 -9.52 6.25
CA ALA A 99 -3.44 -10.43 5.20
C ALA A 99 -1.91 -10.55 5.21
N TYR A 100 -1.39 -11.77 5.20
CA TYR A 100 0.05 -12.02 5.16
C TYR A 100 0.42 -13.22 4.29
N LEU A 101 1.66 -13.26 3.84
CA LEU A 101 2.24 -14.37 3.10
C LEU A 101 2.94 -15.32 4.06
N TYR A 102 2.43 -16.55 4.16
CA TYR A 102 3.04 -17.59 4.98
C TYR A 102 3.88 -18.53 4.13
N ARG A 103 5.16 -18.71 4.50
CA ARG A 103 6.05 -19.65 3.82
C ARG A 103 5.95 -21.03 4.48
N ASP A 104 5.42 -21.99 3.74
CA ASP A 104 5.38 -23.41 4.11
C ASP A 104 6.13 -24.22 3.04
N LYS A 105 6.80 -25.30 3.45
CA LYS A 105 7.47 -26.22 2.51
C LYS A 105 6.49 -26.94 1.58
N GLU A 106 5.22 -27.06 1.98
CA GLU A 106 4.17 -27.66 1.15
C GLU A 106 3.66 -26.70 0.06
N PHE A 107 3.81 -25.40 0.25
CA PHE A 107 3.29 -24.34 -0.62
C PHE A 107 4.42 -23.38 -0.99
N GLU A 108 5.33 -23.84 -1.84
CA GLU A 108 6.39 -23.00 -2.43
C GLU A 108 5.80 -22.02 -3.46
N PRO A 109 6.10 -20.71 -3.40
CA PRO A 109 6.96 -20.04 -2.42
C PRO A 109 6.23 -19.55 -1.15
N TYR A 110 4.91 -19.42 -1.18
CA TYR A 110 4.06 -19.00 -0.05
C TYR A 110 2.57 -19.31 -0.28
N LYS A 111 1.79 -19.32 0.80
CA LYS A 111 0.32 -19.24 0.79
C LYS A 111 -0.15 -17.86 1.31
N PHE A 112 -1.33 -17.44 0.89
CA PHE A 112 -1.98 -16.23 1.40
C PHE A 112 -2.80 -16.61 2.62
N VAL A 113 -2.65 -15.87 3.71
CA VAL A 113 -3.51 -15.98 4.89
C VAL A 113 -4.29 -14.68 5.05
N PHE A 114 -5.59 -14.80 5.31
CA PHE A 114 -6.48 -13.69 5.61
C PHE A 114 -7.20 -13.96 6.93
N CYS A 115 -7.05 -13.08 7.92
CA CYS A 115 -7.58 -13.32 9.25
C CYS A 115 -8.02 -12.06 10.00
N CYS A 116 -8.77 -12.30 11.06
CA CYS A 116 -9.05 -11.38 12.16
C CYS A 116 -9.18 -12.19 13.44
N ALA A 117 -9.68 -11.59 14.53
CA ALA A 117 -9.91 -12.29 15.79
C ALA A 117 -10.89 -13.49 15.68
N GLU A 118 -11.78 -13.48 14.69
CA GLU A 118 -12.87 -14.45 14.56
C GLU A 118 -12.62 -15.58 13.56
N PHE A 119 -11.74 -15.37 12.57
CA PHE A 119 -11.48 -16.37 11.53
C PHE A 119 -10.04 -16.32 11.01
N LEU A 120 -9.66 -17.43 10.38
CA LEU A 120 -8.48 -17.55 9.54
C LEU A 120 -8.87 -18.28 8.25
N GLN A 121 -8.51 -17.72 7.10
CA GLN A 121 -8.74 -18.29 5.78
C GLN A 121 -7.40 -18.38 5.05
N GLU A 122 -7.16 -19.51 4.37
CA GLU A 122 -5.92 -19.76 3.65
C GLU A 122 -6.19 -19.99 2.16
N TYR A 123 -5.28 -19.51 1.31
CA TYR A 123 -5.38 -19.64 -0.13
C TYR A 123 -4.02 -20.02 -0.71
N VAL A 124 -4.00 -20.99 -1.62
CA VAL A 124 -2.75 -21.56 -2.15
C VAL A 124 -2.20 -20.76 -3.33
N SER A 125 -2.90 -19.70 -3.77
CA SER A 125 -2.49 -18.84 -4.87
C SER A 125 -3.08 -17.45 -4.75
N GLU A 126 -2.46 -16.49 -5.45
CA GLU A 126 -2.97 -15.12 -5.56
C GLU A 126 -4.36 -15.09 -6.20
N GLN A 127 -4.59 -15.89 -7.26
CA GLN A 127 -5.88 -15.98 -7.93
C GLN A 127 -6.97 -16.42 -6.95
N GLU A 128 -6.69 -17.45 -6.16
CA GLU A 128 -7.64 -17.96 -5.19
C GLU A 128 -7.97 -16.93 -4.10
N PHE A 129 -6.95 -16.24 -3.57
CA PHE A 129 -7.15 -15.13 -2.64
C PHE A 129 -8.07 -14.06 -3.25
N ARG A 130 -7.77 -13.59 -4.46
CA ARG A 130 -8.57 -12.55 -5.15
C ARG A 130 -10.02 -12.96 -5.38
N GLU A 131 -10.27 -14.22 -5.68
CA GLU A 131 -11.60 -14.72 -6.04
C GLU A 131 -12.45 -15.13 -4.83
N LYS A 132 -11.82 -15.60 -3.75
CA LYS A 132 -12.50 -16.26 -2.63
C LYS A 132 -12.36 -15.54 -1.30
N ALA A 133 -11.36 -14.67 -1.10
CA ALA A 133 -11.22 -13.95 0.15
C ALA A 133 -12.44 -13.10 0.44
N ASN A 134 -13.02 -13.30 1.62
CA ASN A 134 -14.32 -12.74 1.95
C ASN A 134 -14.49 -12.47 3.45
N ILE A 135 -15.35 -11.51 3.76
CA ILE A 135 -15.86 -11.24 5.10
C ILE A 135 -17.35 -11.56 5.07
N GLN A 136 -17.78 -12.54 5.86
CA GLN A 136 -19.18 -12.97 5.94
C GLN A 136 -19.80 -13.28 4.55
N GLY A 137 -19.03 -13.93 3.67
CA GLY A 137 -19.45 -14.29 2.31
C GLY A 137 -19.36 -13.17 1.27
N LYS A 138 -19.04 -11.93 1.65
CA LYS A 138 -18.80 -10.82 0.72
C LYS A 138 -17.32 -10.75 0.35
N ARG A 139 -17.00 -10.85 -0.94
CA ARG A 139 -15.60 -10.89 -1.40
C ARG A 139 -14.90 -9.57 -1.17
N LEU A 140 -13.60 -9.60 -0.86
CA LEU A 140 -12.80 -8.40 -0.59
C LEU A 140 -12.86 -7.39 -1.75
N LYS A 141 -12.71 -7.87 -2.98
CA LYS A 141 -12.79 -7.02 -4.19
C LYS A 141 -14.13 -6.29 -4.33
N ASP A 142 -15.22 -6.87 -3.82
CA ASP A 142 -16.57 -6.33 -3.96
C ASP A 142 -16.90 -5.32 -2.85
N ILE A 143 -16.13 -5.30 -1.75
CA ILE A 143 -16.29 -4.37 -0.61
C ILE A 143 -15.21 -3.29 -0.56
N TRP A 144 -14.23 -3.32 -1.47
CA TRP A 144 -13.00 -2.55 -1.34
C TRP A 144 -13.22 -1.04 -1.27
N ASP A 145 -14.23 -0.53 -1.96
CA ASP A 145 -14.61 0.89 -1.90
C ASP A 145 -14.95 1.37 -0.48
N GLN A 146 -15.39 0.45 0.39
CA GLN A 146 -15.77 0.73 1.79
C GLN A 146 -14.62 0.48 2.79
N VAL A 147 -13.54 -0.17 2.36
CA VAL A 147 -12.35 -0.40 3.18
C VAL A 147 -11.64 0.92 3.49
N GLN A 148 -11.03 1.01 4.66
CA GLN A 148 -10.29 2.16 5.16
C GLN A 148 -8.86 1.77 5.53
N GLU A 149 -7.95 2.73 5.49
CA GLU A 149 -6.57 2.59 6.00
C GLU A 149 -5.84 1.29 5.56
N PRO A 150 -5.81 0.94 4.25
CA PRO A 150 -4.89 -0.10 3.79
C PRO A 150 -3.47 0.33 4.12
N ARG A 151 -2.71 -0.53 4.80
CA ARG A 151 -1.37 -0.22 5.32
C ARG A 151 -0.52 -1.48 5.42
N TYR A 152 0.79 -1.34 5.32
CA TYR A 152 1.73 -2.42 5.66
C TYR A 152 1.95 -2.46 7.19
N MET A 153 2.35 -3.61 7.72
CA MET A 153 2.78 -3.74 9.13
C MET A 153 4.28 -3.46 9.29
#